data_AF-A0A9X9WVI2-F1
#
_entry.id   AF-A0A9X9WVI2-F1
#
_cell.length_a   1.000
_cell.length_b   1.000
_cell.length_c   1.000
_cell.angle_alpha   90.00
_cell.angle_beta   90.00
_cell.angle_gamma   90.00
#
_symmetry.space_group_name_H-M   'P 1'
#
loop_
_entity.id
_entity.type
_entity.pdbx_description
1 polymer ?
#
loop_
_entity_poly.entity_id
_entity_poly.type
_entity_poly.pdbx_seq_one_letter_code
_entity_poly.pdbx_strand_id
1 'polypeptide(L)'
;MGRITSETPADFRRFVSDNPQNYSGVTVYLHSPGGSLTGGMELGRQFRANAVNTVVGHVVRLTDPNGAPFAFAQGAECMSACVFAFAGGVRRYYDPVGGVPPRSPQWVVSDYSRQILGVHQFYRSPGTPGSSAGRGGPQRDADTYDRGLSDAQQISGRLVEYLAVMGVHARLLDLAARTSPDTVRALTRAEAFGIGLANDPASAPPWTMTPSAGGLALRTRIIVNQTAVVAEIACDHRNPAGLRARLLINSDLRYLARGGTAADVNRVLASNYGGAIWSEPYPAPRPQRWPAQTRGFRWNGSQVEVEVSLPAPVARALAAGEKMDLSFELPGFISRSLPHIELAAPELAEAQQLLLRNCPSQ
;
A
#
# COMPACT_ATOMS: atom_id res chain seq x y z
N MET A 1 -7.94 11.22 16.39
CA MET A 1 -8.60 9.93 16.13
C MET A 1 -10.03 9.95 16.68
N GLY A 2 -11.03 9.47 15.94
CA GLY A 2 -12.44 9.51 16.34
C GLY A 2 -13.03 8.14 16.66
N ARG A 3 -13.70 7.97 17.81
CA ARG A 3 -14.38 6.72 18.19
C ARG A 3 -15.73 6.61 17.47
N ILE A 4 -16.07 5.42 16.97
CA ILE A 4 -17.39 5.13 16.41
C ILE A 4 -18.34 4.76 17.55
N THR A 5 -19.41 5.52 17.72
CA THR A 5 -20.46 5.28 18.72
C THR A 5 -21.73 4.74 18.04
N SER A 6 -22.77 4.45 18.83
CA SER A 6 -24.11 4.17 18.29
C SER A 6 -24.71 5.35 17.53
N GLU A 7 -24.29 6.58 17.87
CA GLU A 7 -24.82 7.83 17.31
C GLU A 7 -24.11 8.27 16.03
N THR A 8 -22.87 7.84 15.80
CA THR A 8 -22.09 8.22 14.60
C THR A 8 -22.86 8.05 13.28
N PRO A 9 -23.65 6.99 13.04
CA PRO A 9 -24.45 6.89 11.82
C PRO A 9 -25.60 7.91 11.75
N ALA A 10 -26.18 8.32 12.88
CA ALA A 10 -27.18 9.38 12.91
C ALA A 10 -26.55 10.74 12.59
N ASP A 11 -25.37 11.01 13.14
CA ASP A 11 -24.59 12.22 12.85
C ASP A 11 -24.22 12.31 11.37
N PHE A 12 -23.79 11.20 10.76
CA PHE A 12 -23.48 11.16 9.33
C PHE A 12 -24.73 11.41 8.46
N ARG A 13 -25.87 10.78 8.78
CA ARG A 13 -27.14 11.05 8.08
C ARG A 13 -27.53 12.52 8.19
N ARG A 14 -27.40 13.12 9.37
CA ARG A 14 -27.67 14.55 9.56
C ARG A 14 -26.73 15.40 8.71
N PHE A 15 -25.43 15.11 8.71
CA PHE A 15 -24.47 15.82 7.86
C PHE A 15 -24.84 15.78 6.37
N VAL A 16 -25.17 14.59 5.84
CA VAL A 16 -25.58 14.43 4.43
C VAL A 16 -26.88 15.19 4.14
N SER A 17 -27.84 15.14 5.07
CA SER A 17 -29.12 15.87 4.94
C SER A 17 -28.96 17.38 5.00
N ASP A 18 -28.10 17.89 5.88
CA ASP A 18 -27.87 19.32 6.08
C ASP A 18 -26.99 19.92 4.96
N ASN A 19 -26.30 19.07 4.18
CA ASN A 19 -25.39 19.48 3.10
C ASN A 19 -25.72 18.75 1.78
N PRO A 20 -26.94 18.91 1.22
CA PRO A 20 -27.39 18.12 0.08
C PRO A 20 -26.53 18.36 -1.17
N GLN A 21 -25.83 17.31 -1.62
CA GLN A 21 -24.99 17.30 -2.83
C GLN A 21 -24.77 15.86 -3.32
N ASN A 22 -24.15 15.70 -4.49
CA ASN A 22 -23.74 14.38 -4.96
C ASN A 22 -22.47 13.90 -4.25
N TYR A 23 -22.61 12.90 -3.39
CA TYR A 23 -21.50 12.31 -2.65
C TYR A 23 -20.82 11.14 -3.39
N SER A 24 -21.32 10.73 -4.55
CA SER A 24 -20.72 9.65 -5.33
C SER A 24 -19.27 9.97 -5.68
N GLY A 25 -18.36 9.09 -5.27
CA GLY A 25 -16.91 9.26 -5.49
C GLY A 25 -16.21 10.21 -4.51
N VAL A 26 -16.93 10.83 -3.57
CA VAL A 26 -16.31 11.56 -2.45
C VAL A 26 -15.56 10.58 -1.56
N THR A 27 -14.39 10.99 -1.05
CA THR A 27 -13.53 10.12 -0.23
C THR A 27 -13.69 10.45 1.25
N VAL A 28 -14.04 9.45 2.05
CA VAL A 28 -14.07 9.52 3.51
C VAL A 28 -12.75 8.98 4.08
N TYR A 29 -12.07 9.81 4.87
CA TYR A 29 -10.83 9.46 5.54
C TYR A 29 -11.13 8.94 6.95
N LEU A 30 -10.72 7.70 7.21
CA LEU A 30 -11.01 6.98 8.44
C LEU A 30 -9.75 6.89 9.31
N HIS A 31 -9.82 7.53 10.47
CA HIS A 31 -8.83 7.43 11.53
C HIS A 31 -9.54 7.19 12.88
N SER A 32 -9.72 5.92 13.23
CA SER A 32 -10.59 5.47 14.32
C SER A 32 -10.06 4.21 15.02
N PRO A 33 -10.15 4.13 16.37
CA PRO A 33 -9.84 2.90 17.08
C PRO A 33 -10.99 1.89 17.04
N GLY A 34 -12.11 2.23 16.39
CA GLY A 34 -13.35 1.46 16.42
C GLY A 34 -14.31 1.93 17.51
N GLY A 35 -15.03 0.99 18.13
CA GLY A 35 -16.09 1.26 19.11
C GLY A 35 -17.32 0.39 18.85
N SER A 36 -18.48 1.00 18.61
CA SER A 36 -19.73 0.29 18.35
C SER A 36 -19.68 -0.50 17.04
N LEU A 37 -19.73 -1.84 17.13
CA LEU A 37 -19.77 -2.73 15.95
C LEU A 37 -20.97 -2.41 15.05
N THR A 38 -22.16 -2.31 15.65
CA THR A 38 -23.39 -1.98 14.92
C THR A 38 -23.33 -0.57 14.32
N GLY A 39 -22.74 0.39 15.05
CA GLY A 39 -22.47 1.73 14.54
C GLY A 39 -21.55 1.71 13.32
N GLY A 40 -20.46 0.94 13.36
CA GLY A 40 -19.53 0.81 12.24
C GLY A 40 -20.16 0.17 11.01
N MET A 41 -20.94 -0.90 11.19
CA MET A 41 -21.68 -1.53 10.08
C MET A 41 -22.71 -0.59 9.46
N GLU A 42 -23.48 0.12 10.28
CA GLU A 42 -24.52 1.02 9.80
C GLU A 42 -23.92 2.24 9.08
N LEU A 43 -22.84 2.81 9.61
CA LEU A 43 -22.07 3.85 8.93
C LEU A 43 -21.54 3.35 7.57
N GLY A 44 -21.03 2.12 7.50
CA GLY A 44 -20.58 1.50 6.25
C GLY A 44 -21.72 1.28 5.24
N ARG A 45 -22.93 0.92 5.67
CA ARG A 45 -24.11 0.86 4.78
C ARG A 45 -24.42 2.23 4.18
N GLN A 46 -24.32 3.29 4.97
CA GLN A 46 -24.56 4.65 4.49
C GLN A 46 -23.48 5.11 3.52
N PHE A 47 -22.22 4.76 3.75
CA PHE A 47 -21.15 4.99 2.79
C PHE A 47 -21.45 4.30 1.44
N ARG A 48 -21.84 3.02 1.49
CA ARG A 48 -22.24 2.27 0.30
C ARG A 48 -23.40 2.93 -0.45
N ALA A 49 -24.44 3.32 0.28
CA ALA A 49 -25.65 3.93 -0.28
C ALA A 49 -25.36 5.28 -0.96
N ASN A 50 -24.39 6.05 -0.45
CA ASN A 50 -23.96 7.32 -1.03
C ASN A 50 -22.84 7.19 -2.07
N ALA A 51 -22.44 5.95 -2.41
CA ALA A 51 -21.35 5.64 -3.33
C ALA A 51 -20.02 6.37 -3.01
N VAL A 52 -19.72 6.58 -1.73
CA VAL A 52 -18.46 7.21 -1.29
C VAL A 52 -17.32 6.20 -1.32
N ASN A 53 -16.10 6.70 -1.46
CA ASN A 53 -14.87 5.94 -1.28
C ASN A 53 -14.41 6.02 0.18
N THR A 54 -13.63 5.05 0.63
CA THR A 54 -13.03 5.04 1.97
C THR A 54 -11.51 4.89 1.88
N VAL A 55 -10.81 5.59 2.76
CA VAL A 55 -9.34 5.56 2.88
C VAL A 55 -8.99 5.42 4.35
N VAL A 56 -8.03 4.57 4.71
CA VAL A 56 -7.36 4.69 6.01
C VAL A 56 -6.47 5.92 5.97
N GLY A 57 -6.86 7.00 6.64
CA GLY A 57 -6.19 8.29 6.51
C GLY A 57 -6.64 9.31 7.53
N HIS A 58 -5.79 10.32 7.76
CA HIS A 58 -6.00 11.37 8.74
C HIS A 58 -5.80 12.73 8.08
N VAL A 59 -6.83 13.58 8.11
CA VAL A 59 -6.80 14.94 7.57
C VAL A 59 -6.87 15.93 8.73
N VAL A 60 -5.99 16.93 8.73
CA VAL A 60 -5.96 18.02 9.70
C VAL A 60 -6.28 19.33 8.99
N ARG A 61 -7.05 20.19 9.65
CA ARG A 61 -7.33 21.54 9.15
C ARG A 61 -6.10 22.42 9.37
N LEU A 62 -5.67 23.12 8.34
CA LEU A 62 -4.55 24.07 8.46
C LEU A 62 -5.06 25.44 8.90
N THR A 63 -4.26 26.14 9.70
CA THR A 63 -4.52 27.50 10.18
C THR A 63 -3.87 28.56 9.26
N ASP A 64 -3.72 28.28 7.97
CA ASP A 64 -3.13 29.21 7.00
C ASP A 64 -4.24 29.97 6.24
N PRO A 65 -4.35 31.31 6.38
CA PRO A 65 -5.31 32.12 5.65
C PRO A 65 -5.10 32.13 4.12
N ASN A 66 -3.91 31.77 3.63
CA ASN A 66 -3.53 31.87 2.20
C ASN A 66 -3.12 30.52 1.57
N GLY A 67 -3.28 29.40 2.30
CA GLY A 67 -2.85 28.06 1.90
C GLY A 67 -4.00 27.07 1.65
N ALA A 68 -3.67 25.80 1.39
CA ALA A 68 -4.67 24.74 1.30
C ALA A 68 -5.38 24.59 2.68
N PRO A 69 -6.72 24.54 2.75
CA PRO A 69 -7.44 24.55 4.03
C PRO A 69 -7.25 23.27 4.87
N PHE A 70 -6.67 22.23 4.27
CA PHE A 70 -6.46 20.93 4.90
C PHE A 70 -5.11 20.34 4.47
N ALA A 71 -4.47 19.61 5.39
CA ALA A 71 -3.30 18.78 5.12
C ALA A 71 -3.56 17.34 5.57
N PHE A 72 -2.87 16.39 4.95
CA PHE A 72 -2.83 15.02 5.42
C PHE A 72 -1.79 14.90 6.52
N ALA A 73 -2.17 14.28 7.63
CA ALA A 73 -1.28 13.99 8.74
C ALA A 73 -0.62 12.63 8.57
N GLN A 74 0.59 12.48 9.12
CA GLN A 74 1.30 11.21 9.16
C GLN A 74 0.54 10.19 10.00
N GLY A 75 0.52 8.94 9.53
CA GLY A 75 -0.09 7.81 10.21
C GLY A 75 -1.62 7.85 10.23
N ALA A 76 -2.23 6.68 10.05
CA ALA A 76 -3.66 6.52 10.28
C ALA A 76 -4.00 5.08 10.64
N GLU A 77 -4.85 4.93 11.64
CA GLU A 77 -5.36 3.63 12.08
C GLU A 77 -6.87 3.54 11.89
N CYS A 78 -7.33 2.39 11.40
CA CYS A 78 -8.73 2.02 11.31
C CYS A 78 -8.87 0.61 11.89
N MET A 79 -9.32 0.53 13.14
CA MET A 79 -9.34 -0.71 13.92
C MET A 79 -10.76 -1.13 14.28
N SER A 80 -10.97 -2.44 14.47
CA SER A 80 -12.21 -3.01 15.01
C SER A 80 -13.46 -2.57 14.22
N ALA A 81 -14.45 -1.95 14.86
CA ALA A 81 -15.65 -1.41 14.22
C ALA A 81 -15.36 -0.50 13.00
N CYS A 82 -14.22 0.21 12.99
CA CYS A 82 -13.83 1.04 11.84
C CYS A 82 -13.66 0.23 10.57
N VAL A 83 -13.17 -1.01 10.66
CA VAL A 83 -12.97 -1.89 9.50
C VAL A 83 -14.29 -2.15 8.77
N PHE A 84 -15.41 -2.24 9.50
CA PHE A 84 -16.73 -2.42 8.90
C PHE A 84 -17.21 -1.15 8.23
N ALA A 85 -17.00 0.02 8.83
CA ALA A 85 -17.28 1.29 8.17
C ALA A 85 -16.45 1.42 6.88
N PHE A 86 -15.15 1.13 6.95
CA PHE A 86 -14.24 1.10 5.80
C PHE A 86 -14.73 0.18 4.68
N ALA A 87 -15.20 -1.02 5.01
CA ALA A 87 -15.76 -1.97 4.04
C ALA A 87 -16.96 -1.41 3.25
N GLY A 88 -17.65 -0.39 3.77
CA GLY A 88 -18.76 0.28 3.13
C GLY A 88 -18.43 1.01 1.82
N GLY A 89 -17.19 1.47 1.66
CA GLY A 89 -16.77 2.27 0.50
C GLY A 89 -16.85 1.51 -0.83
N VAL A 90 -17.21 2.20 -1.92
CA VAL A 90 -17.22 1.61 -3.26
C VAL A 90 -15.81 1.34 -3.78
N ARG A 91 -14.89 2.29 -3.50
CA ARG A 91 -13.44 2.12 -3.59
C ARG A 91 -12.84 2.25 -2.20
N ARG A 92 -11.92 1.36 -1.85
CA ARG A 92 -11.40 1.15 -0.50
C ARG A 92 -9.88 1.07 -0.57
N TYR A 93 -9.24 2.12 -0.10
CA TYR A 93 -7.79 2.29 -0.18
C TYR A 93 -7.13 1.97 1.15
N TYR A 94 -6.13 1.10 1.08
CA TYR A 94 -5.27 0.77 2.21
C TYR A 94 -3.84 0.46 1.71
N ASP A 95 -2.86 1.18 2.24
CA ASP A 95 -1.44 0.92 1.99
C ASP A 95 -0.60 1.01 3.28
N PRO A 96 -0.23 -0.13 3.90
CA PRO A 96 0.55 -0.13 5.12
C PRO A 96 1.98 0.41 4.95
N VAL A 97 2.50 0.36 3.73
CA VAL A 97 3.88 0.77 3.40
C VAL A 97 3.96 2.27 3.04
N GLY A 98 2.80 2.91 2.94
CA GLY A 98 2.65 4.31 2.53
C GLY A 98 2.49 4.45 1.02
N GLY A 99 1.54 5.30 0.63
CA GLY A 99 1.22 5.60 -0.76
C GLY A 99 0.12 6.66 -0.81
N VAL A 100 -0.01 7.32 -1.96
CA VAL A 100 -1.08 8.33 -2.17
C VAL A 100 -2.31 7.63 -2.73
N PRO A 101 -3.52 7.82 -2.15
CA PRO A 101 -4.77 7.34 -2.74
C PRO A 101 -4.91 7.75 -4.20
N PRO A 102 -5.31 6.84 -5.12
CA PRO A 102 -5.58 7.20 -6.50
C PRO A 102 -6.58 8.35 -6.56
N ARG A 103 -6.32 9.33 -7.43
CA ARG A 103 -7.16 10.53 -7.61
C ARG A 103 -7.18 11.49 -6.41
N SER A 104 -6.17 11.43 -5.54
CA SER A 104 -5.95 12.50 -4.58
C SER A 104 -5.73 13.84 -5.31
N PRO A 105 -6.25 14.97 -4.80
CA PRO A 105 -5.98 16.27 -5.39
C PRO A 105 -4.48 16.52 -5.56
N GLN A 106 -4.08 17.16 -6.66
CA GLN A 106 -2.66 17.40 -7.00
C GLN A 106 -1.86 18.21 -5.94
N TRP A 107 -2.54 18.91 -5.03
CA TRP A 107 -1.95 19.65 -3.91
C TRP A 107 -1.72 18.79 -2.66
N VAL A 108 -2.01 17.49 -2.71
CA VAL A 108 -1.70 16.54 -1.64
C VAL A 108 -0.21 16.23 -1.66
N VAL A 109 0.54 16.88 -0.76
CA VAL A 109 2.01 16.78 -0.66
C VAL A 109 2.51 15.93 0.52
N SER A 110 1.61 15.23 1.23
CA SER A 110 1.92 14.69 2.56
C SER A 110 2.29 13.20 2.57
N ASP A 111 3.15 12.89 3.53
CA ASP A 111 3.69 11.58 3.89
C ASP A 111 2.60 10.64 4.46
N TYR A 112 2.21 9.63 3.69
CA TYR A 112 1.28 8.56 4.11
C TYR A 112 1.99 7.43 4.89
N SER A 113 3.09 7.71 5.60
CA SER A 113 3.80 6.66 6.32
C SER A 113 2.90 6.03 7.39
N ARG A 114 2.66 4.72 7.23
CA ARG A 114 2.02 3.78 8.17
C ARG A 114 0.50 3.91 8.31
N GLN A 115 -0.21 3.13 7.49
CA GLN A 115 -1.61 2.84 7.70
C GLN A 115 -1.79 1.51 8.43
N ILE A 116 -2.65 1.49 9.45
CA ILE A 116 -3.03 0.28 10.17
C ILE A 116 -4.51 0.00 9.89
N LEU A 117 -4.79 -1.13 9.24
CA LEU A 117 -6.14 -1.66 9.10
C LEU A 117 -6.21 -2.93 9.95
N GLY A 118 -6.90 -2.87 11.09
CA GLY A 118 -6.73 -3.84 12.17
C GLY A 118 -8.02 -4.51 12.63
N VAL A 119 -7.97 -5.81 12.86
CA VAL A 119 -9.11 -6.60 13.38
C VAL A 119 -8.79 -7.25 14.72
N HIS A 120 -9.83 -7.51 15.49
CA HIS A 120 -9.81 -8.35 16.69
C HIS A 120 -11.19 -8.98 16.92
N GLN A 121 -11.30 -9.95 17.82
CA GLN A 121 -12.57 -10.65 18.07
C GLN A 121 -13.65 -9.70 18.60
N PHE A 122 -14.90 -9.92 18.19
CA PHE A 122 -16.05 -9.05 18.53
C PHE A 122 -16.87 -9.52 19.73
N TYR A 123 -16.67 -10.76 20.15
CA TYR A 123 -17.29 -11.37 21.32
C TYR A 123 -16.20 -11.80 22.30
N ARG A 124 -16.51 -11.77 23.59
CA ARG A 124 -15.61 -12.34 24.61
C ARG A 124 -15.93 -13.82 24.75
N SER A 125 -14.90 -14.66 24.78
CA SER A 125 -15.08 -16.07 25.13
C SER A 125 -15.62 -16.17 26.56
N PRO A 126 -16.57 -17.06 26.84
CA PRO A 126 -16.97 -17.35 28.22
C PRO A 126 -15.73 -17.72 29.04
N GLY A 127 -15.45 -16.98 30.13
CA GLY A 127 -14.32 -17.25 31.03
C GLY A 127 -13.17 -16.23 31.02
N THR A 128 -13.18 -15.18 30.19
CA THR A 128 -12.19 -14.08 30.30
C THR A 128 -12.45 -13.17 31.52
N PRO A 129 -11.41 -12.74 32.28
CA PRO A 129 -11.60 -11.83 33.41
C PRO A 129 -12.29 -10.52 32.99
N GLY A 130 -13.39 -10.16 33.66
CA GLY A 130 -14.15 -8.94 33.38
C GLY A 130 -15.41 -9.13 32.52
N SER A 131 -15.75 -10.35 32.09
CA SER A 131 -17.16 -10.72 32.01
C SER A 131 -17.67 -10.86 33.43
N SER A 132 -18.82 -10.28 33.75
CA SER A 132 -19.49 -10.39 35.04
C SER A 132 -19.91 -11.84 35.31
N ALA A 133 -18.92 -12.71 35.58
CA ALA A 133 -19.14 -13.99 36.23
C ALA A 133 -19.47 -13.66 37.68
N GLY A 134 -20.71 -13.22 37.90
CA GLY A 134 -21.28 -13.21 39.23
C GLY A 134 -21.18 -14.62 39.77
N ARG A 135 -20.79 -14.77 41.04
CA ARG A 135 -20.81 -16.03 41.79
C ARG A 135 -22.19 -16.69 41.64
N GLY A 136 -22.35 -17.54 40.64
CA GLY A 136 -23.56 -18.27 40.32
C GLY A 136 -23.21 -19.74 40.26
N GLY A 137 -24.12 -20.61 40.71
CA GLY A 137 -23.87 -22.05 40.67
C GLY A 137 -23.74 -22.59 39.24
N PRO A 138 -23.33 -23.87 39.08
CA PRO A 138 -22.99 -24.49 37.79
C PRO A 138 -24.03 -24.31 36.67
N GLN A 139 -25.31 -24.26 37.03
CA GLN A 139 -26.42 -24.07 36.09
C GLN A 139 -26.43 -22.65 35.46
N ARG A 140 -26.12 -21.61 36.25
CA ARG A 140 -26.09 -20.22 35.75
C ARG A 140 -24.90 -19.97 34.83
N ASP A 141 -23.80 -20.71 35.03
CA ASP A 141 -22.62 -20.64 34.17
C ASP A 141 -22.88 -21.31 32.83
N ALA A 142 -23.57 -22.45 32.81
CA ALA A 142 -24.04 -23.10 31.58
C ALA A 142 -25.03 -22.22 30.80
N ASP A 143 -26.04 -21.64 31.47
CA ASP A 143 -27.01 -20.74 30.84
C ASP A 143 -26.37 -19.45 30.29
N THR A 144 -25.26 -19.00 30.90
CA THR A 144 -24.49 -17.83 30.45
C THR A 144 -23.59 -18.18 29.28
N TYR A 145 -23.01 -19.39 29.29
CA TYR A 145 -22.25 -19.95 28.18
C TYR A 145 -23.11 -20.12 26.92
N ASP A 146 -24.28 -20.75 27.06
CA ASP A 146 -25.21 -21.00 25.96
C ASP A 146 -25.75 -19.70 25.35
N ARG A 147 -26.06 -18.70 26.18
CA ARG A 147 -26.43 -17.35 25.70
C ARG A 147 -25.30 -16.68 24.94
N GLY A 148 -24.07 -16.73 25.46
CA GLY A 148 -22.90 -16.17 24.77
C GLY A 148 -22.63 -16.84 23.42
N LEU A 149 -22.85 -18.16 23.33
CA LEU A 149 -22.73 -18.91 22.08
C LEU A 149 -23.83 -18.52 21.07
N SER A 150 -25.08 -18.42 21.52
CA SER A 150 -26.21 -17.97 20.69
C SER A 150 -25.99 -16.54 20.17
N ASP A 151 -25.53 -15.61 21.03
CA ASP A 151 -25.24 -14.23 20.64
C ASP A 151 -24.11 -14.19 19.59
N ALA A 152 -23.05 -14.98 19.79
CA ALA A 152 -21.95 -15.09 18.83
C ALA A 152 -22.42 -15.64 17.46
N GLN A 153 -23.34 -16.61 17.46
CA GLN A 153 -23.92 -17.15 16.23
C GLN A 153 -24.74 -16.09 15.47
N GLN A 154 -25.61 -15.37 16.18
CA GLN A 154 -26.45 -14.32 15.58
C GLN A 154 -25.60 -13.17 15.03
N ILE A 155 -24.60 -12.72 15.80
CA ILE A 155 -23.66 -11.69 15.37
C ILE A 155 -22.86 -12.16 14.16
N SER A 156 -22.35 -13.40 14.17
CA SER A 156 -21.60 -13.95 13.04
C SER A 156 -22.44 -14.00 11.76
N GLY A 157 -23.70 -14.42 11.85
CA GLY A 157 -24.61 -14.41 10.70
C GLY A 157 -24.78 -13.02 10.09
N ARG A 158 -25.05 -12.01 10.93
CA ARG A 158 -25.19 -10.60 10.49
C ARG A 158 -23.90 -10.03 9.90
N LEU A 159 -22.75 -10.44 10.44
CA LEU A 159 -21.45 -10.02 9.92
C LEU A 159 -21.16 -10.66 8.56
N VAL A 160 -21.42 -11.96 8.40
CA VAL A 160 -21.26 -12.64 7.11
C VAL A 160 -22.16 -12.01 6.05
N GLU A 161 -23.43 -11.76 6.38
CA GLU A 161 -24.36 -11.06 5.48
C GLU A 161 -23.83 -9.68 5.09
N TYR A 162 -23.42 -8.87 6.07
CA TYR A 162 -22.87 -7.55 5.82
C TYR A 162 -21.64 -7.59 4.91
N LEU A 163 -20.69 -8.49 5.20
CA LEU A 163 -19.47 -8.63 4.41
C LEU A 163 -19.78 -9.08 2.98
N ALA A 164 -20.74 -10.00 2.79
CA ALA A 164 -21.20 -10.42 1.48
C ALA A 164 -21.76 -9.23 0.67
N VAL A 165 -22.63 -8.41 1.26
CA VAL A 165 -23.16 -7.19 0.62
C VAL A 165 -22.05 -6.20 0.26
N MET A 166 -21.01 -6.11 1.09
CA MET A 166 -19.85 -5.24 0.84
C MET A 166 -18.81 -5.85 -0.10
N GLY A 167 -19.01 -7.08 -0.60
CA GLY A 167 -18.03 -7.78 -1.43
C GLY A 167 -16.71 -8.05 -0.69
N VAL A 168 -16.78 -8.43 0.58
CA VAL A 168 -15.64 -8.82 1.42
C VAL A 168 -15.79 -10.29 1.83
N HIS A 169 -14.71 -11.05 1.73
CA HIS A 169 -14.72 -12.47 2.08
C HIS A 169 -14.89 -12.64 3.59
N ALA A 170 -15.70 -13.63 4.00
CA ALA A 170 -15.91 -13.99 5.41
C ALA A 170 -14.63 -14.44 6.15
N ARG A 171 -13.51 -14.61 5.42
CA ARG A 171 -12.18 -14.88 5.99
C ARG A 171 -11.73 -13.75 6.92
N LEU A 172 -12.24 -12.53 6.72
CA LEU A 172 -12.02 -11.43 7.66
C LEU A 172 -12.46 -11.79 9.09
N LEU A 173 -13.54 -12.57 9.25
CA LEU A 173 -14.05 -12.97 10.56
C LEU A 173 -13.18 -14.03 11.22
N ASP A 174 -12.59 -14.95 10.46
CA ASP A 174 -11.59 -15.90 10.97
C ASP A 174 -10.33 -15.16 11.48
N LEU A 175 -9.85 -14.18 10.71
CA LEU A 175 -8.71 -13.34 11.12
C LEU A 175 -9.01 -12.55 12.39
N ALA A 176 -10.23 -12.04 12.54
CA ALA A 176 -10.68 -11.34 13.73
C ALA A 176 -10.80 -12.29 14.94
N ALA A 177 -11.45 -13.45 14.77
CA ALA A 177 -11.74 -14.40 15.83
C ALA A 177 -10.47 -15.02 16.47
N ARG A 178 -9.36 -15.08 15.73
CA ARG A 178 -8.06 -15.55 16.23
C ARG A 178 -7.27 -14.50 17.02
N THR A 179 -7.79 -13.28 17.12
CA THR A 179 -7.10 -12.15 17.74
C THR A 179 -7.85 -11.74 19.00
N SER A 180 -7.16 -11.78 20.15
CA SER A 180 -7.69 -11.42 21.47
C SER A 180 -8.37 -10.04 21.47
N PRO A 181 -9.40 -9.78 22.31
CA PRO A 181 -10.03 -8.45 22.39
C PRO A 181 -9.07 -7.35 22.82
N ASP A 182 -7.99 -7.70 23.52
CA ASP A 182 -7.04 -6.76 24.11
C ASP A 182 -5.89 -6.42 23.15
N THR A 183 -5.83 -7.06 21.98
CA THR A 183 -4.81 -6.81 20.96
C THR A 183 -5.47 -6.56 19.61
N VAL A 184 -4.74 -5.87 18.73
CA VAL A 184 -5.20 -5.64 17.35
C VAL A 184 -4.22 -6.31 16.40
N ARG A 185 -4.76 -7.09 15.48
CA ARG A 185 -4.01 -7.68 14.39
C ARG A 185 -4.13 -6.80 13.16
N ALA A 186 -3.03 -6.13 12.83
CA ALA A 186 -2.92 -5.39 11.58
C ALA A 186 -2.91 -6.37 10.38
N LEU A 187 -3.69 -6.05 9.36
CA LEU A 187 -3.73 -6.79 8.10
C LEU A 187 -2.56 -6.36 7.21
N THR A 188 -1.91 -7.29 6.55
CA THR A 188 -1.00 -6.95 5.45
C THR A 188 -1.78 -6.45 4.25
N ARG A 189 -1.08 -5.77 3.33
CA ARG A 189 -1.66 -5.37 2.03
C ARG A 189 -2.25 -6.59 1.31
N ALA A 190 -1.47 -7.66 1.16
CA ALA A 190 -1.90 -8.87 0.48
C ALA A 190 -3.17 -9.49 1.10
N GLU A 191 -3.28 -9.51 2.43
CA GLU A 191 -4.48 -10.00 3.11
C GLU A 191 -5.70 -9.12 2.87
N ALA A 192 -5.55 -7.79 3.00
CA ALA A 192 -6.64 -6.85 2.81
C ALA A 192 -7.20 -6.91 1.37
N PHE A 193 -6.33 -7.01 0.36
CA PHE A 193 -6.75 -7.20 -1.03
C PHE A 193 -7.28 -8.62 -1.31
N GLY A 194 -6.62 -9.65 -0.77
CA GLY A 194 -6.99 -11.05 -1.00
C GLY A 194 -8.37 -11.44 -0.44
N ILE A 195 -8.85 -10.73 0.58
CA ILE A 195 -10.23 -10.89 1.10
C ILE A 195 -11.20 -9.83 0.56
N GLY A 196 -10.76 -8.99 -0.39
CA GLY A 196 -11.57 -7.93 -0.98
C GLY A 196 -11.86 -6.75 -0.05
N LEU A 197 -11.30 -6.70 1.15
CA LEU A 197 -11.51 -5.60 2.10
C LEU A 197 -10.94 -4.28 1.58
N ALA A 198 -9.74 -4.31 1.00
CA ALA A 198 -9.25 -3.25 0.12
C ALA A 198 -9.49 -3.67 -1.33
N ASN A 199 -9.93 -2.73 -2.16
CA ASN A 199 -10.27 -3.01 -3.56
C ASN A 199 -9.85 -1.89 -4.53
N ASP A 200 -9.27 -0.81 -4.02
CA ASP A 200 -8.62 0.21 -4.82
C ASP A 200 -7.12 0.06 -4.53
N PRO A 201 -6.37 -0.65 -5.41
CA PRO A 201 -4.94 -0.78 -5.22
C PRO A 201 -4.41 0.63 -5.06
N ALA A 202 -3.62 0.86 -4.01
CA ALA A 202 -2.74 2.01 -4.08
C ALA A 202 -2.03 1.89 -5.39
N SER A 203 -2.25 2.86 -6.28
CA SER A 203 -1.69 2.81 -7.61
C SER A 203 -0.22 2.53 -7.39
N ALA A 204 0.22 1.29 -7.69
CA ALA A 204 1.61 1.08 -8.04
C ALA A 204 1.87 2.23 -9.00
N PRO A 205 2.81 3.12 -8.70
CA PRO A 205 2.83 4.41 -9.36
C PRO A 205 2.77 4.14 -10.86
N PRO A 206 1.79 4.73 -11.56
CA PRO A 206 1.32 4.17 -12.81
C PRO A 206 2.50 4.07 -13.77
N TRP A 207 2.78 2.84 -14.21
CA TRP A 207 3.74 2.61 -15.27
C TRP A 207 3.20 3.31 -16.53
N THR A 208 3.88 4.38 -16.91
CA THR A 208 3.48 5.20 -18.05
C THR A 208 4.39 4.86 -19.22
N MET A 209 3.81 4.49 -20.36
CA MET A 209 4.57 4.35 -21.59
C MET A 209 4.95 5.75 -22.09
N THR A 210 6.24 6.00 -22.27
CA THR A 210 6.80 7.28 -22.69
C THR A 210 7.81 7.08 -23.82
N PRO A 211 7.92 8.01 -24.78
CA PRO A 211 9.03 8.00 -25.73
C PRO A 211 10.36 8.19 -25.00
N SER A 212 11.38 7.39 -25.33
CA SER A 212 12.74 7.51 -24.78
C SER A 212 13.78 7.20 -25.85
N ALA A 213 14.68 8.17 -26.12
CA ALA A 213 15.86 8.03 -26.99
C ALA A 213 15.67 7.14 -28.26
N GLY A 214 14.66 7.45 -29.06
CA GLY A 214 14.39 6.73 -30.33
C GLY A 214 13.51 5.48 -30.23
N GLY A 215 12.99 5.16 -29.04
CA GLY A 215 12.09 4.03 -28.80
C GLY A 215 11.06 4.31 -27.70
N LEU A 216 10.55 3.25 -27.07
CA LEU A 216 9.60 3.33 -25.95
C LEU A 216 10.25 2.94 -24.63
N ALA A 217 9.79 3.56 -23.55
CA ALA A 217 10.13 3.20 -22.18
C ALA A 217 8.90 3.23 -21.28
N LEU A 218 8.80 2.24 -20.41
CA LEU A 218 7.88 2.27 -19.27
C LEU A 218 8.52 3.05 -18.13
N ARG A 219 7.82 4.04 -17.58
CA ARG A 219 8.34 4.90 -16.52
C ARG A 219 7.39 5.00 -15.35
N THR A 220 7.93 4.95 -14.15
CA THR A 220 7.19 5.14 -12.91
C THR A 220 7.97 6.01 -11.93
N ARG A 221 7.27 6.63 -10.98
CA ARG A 221 7.85 7.45 -9.91
C ARG A 221 7.38 6.93 -8.56
N ILE A 222 8.30 6.36 -7.79
CA ILE A 222 8.10 5.93 -6.42
C ILE A 222 8.73 6.94 -5.45
N ILE A 223 8.23 7.00 -4.22
CA ILE A 223 8.89 7.73 -3.12
C ILE A 223 9.35 6.69 -2.11
N VAL A 224 10.64 6.67 -1.78
CA VAL A 224 11.24 5.75 -0.80
C VAL A 224 12.03 6.57 0.21
N ASN A 225 11.71 6.46 1.50
CA ASN A 225 12.35 7.25 2.57
C ASN A 225 12.45 8.75 2.23
N GLN A 226 11.34 9.37 1.82
CA GLN A 226 11.26 10.78 1.41
C GLN A 226 12.09 11.16 0.17
N THR A 227 12.75 10.19 -0.48
CA THR A 227 13.52 10.37 -1.70
C THR A 227 12.68 9.95 -2.89
N ALA A 228 12.50 10.85 -3.85
CA ALA A 228 11.87 10.51 -5.11
C ALA A 228 12.83 9.65 -5.96
N VAL A 229 12.34 8.48 -6.36
CA VAL A 229 13.03 7.59 -7.28
C VAL A 229 12.15 7.39 -8.51
N VAL A 230 12.73 7.64 -9.68
CA VAL A 230 12.09 7.32 -10.96
C VAL A 230 12.68 6.03 -11.47
N ALA A 231 11.85 5.04 -11.74
CA ALA A 231 12.26 3.82 -12.43
C ALA A 231 11.80 3.89 -13.89
N GLU A 232 12.70 3.59 -14.80
CA GLU A 232 12.45 3.52 -16.24
C GLU A 232 12.90 2.16 -16.77
N ILE A 233 12.07 1.47 -17.53
CA ILE A 233 12.38 0.21 -18.19
C ILE A 233 12.23 0.39 -19.69
N ALA A 234 13.29 0.08 -20.43
CA ALA A 234 13.33 0.17 -21.89
C ALA A 234 14.04 -1.07 -22.46
N CYS A 235 14.03 -1.24 -23.78
CA CYS A 235 14.87 -2.26 -24.40
C CYS A 235 16.37 -1.95 -24.18
N ASP A 236 17.20 -2.98 -24.11
CA ASP A 236 18.65 -2.84 -24.13
C ASP A 236 19.13 -2.87 -25.60
N HIS A 237 19.56 -1.73 -26.16
CA HIS A 237 20.10 -1.66 -27.53
C HIS A 237 21.35 -2.55 -27.75
N ARG A 238 22.04 -2.96 -26.67
CA ARG A 238 23.17 -3.89 -26.72
C ARG A 238 22.74 -5.36 -26.67
N ASN A 239 21.49 -5.63 -26.32
CA ASN A 239 20.90 -6.96 -26.24
C ASN A 239 19.43 -6.91 -26.71
N PRO A 240 19.14 -7.25 -27.98
CA PRO A 240 17.80 -7.11 -28.56
C PRO A 240 16.72 -8.00 -27.90
N ALA A 241 17.10 -8.95 -27.04
CA ALA A 241 16.18 -9.75 -26.22
C ALA A 241 16.14 -9.27 -24.74
N GLY A 242 16.92 -8.26 -24.39
CA GLY A 242 17.11 -7.76 -23.04
C GLY A 242 16.33 -6.47 -22.78
N LEU A 243 15.97 -6.28 -21.51
CA LEU A 243 15.48 -5.02 -20.99
C LEU A 243 16.55 -4.39 -20.10
N ARG A 244 16.64 -3.07 -20.17
CA ARG A 244 17.43 -2.24 -19.27
C ARG A 244 16.49 -1.50 -18.34
N ALA A 245 16.79 -1.50 -17.04
CA ALA A 245 16.17 -0.56 -16.12
C ALA A 245 17.14 0.58 -15.77
N ARG A 246 16.59 1.77 -15.54
CA ARG A 246 17.27 2.95 -15.02
C ARG A 246 16.57 3.39 -13.75
N LEU A 247 17.31 3.56 -12.66
CA LEU A 247 16.82 4.23 -11.47
C LEU A 247 17.42 5.62 -11.40
N LEU A 248 16.60 6.65 -11.38
CA LEU A 248 17.00 8.04 -11.16
C LEU A 248 16.65 8.42 -9.74
N ILE A 249 17.66 8.60 -8.90
CA ILE A 249 17.51 8.86 -7.47
C ILE A 249 17.98 10.29 -7.20
N ASN A 250 17.11 11.14 -6.67
CA ASN A 250 17.51 12.48 -6.25
C ASN A 250 18.48 12.39 -5.08
N SER A 251 19.75 12.75 -5.28
CA SER A 251 20.78 12.70 -4.25
C SER A 251 21.93 13.64 -4.59
N ASP A 252 22.38 14.40 -3.58
CA ASP A 252 23.64 15.13 -3.66
C ASP A 252 24.80 14.21 -3.25
N LEU A 253 25.73 13.98 -4.19
CA LEU A 253 26.91 13.14 -3.98
C LEU A 253 28.22 13.93 -3.94
N ARG A 254 28.18 15.26 -3.85
CA ARG A 254 29.40 16.12 -3.78
C ARG A 254 30.33 15.73 -2.65
N TYR A 255 29.79 15.20 -1.56
CA TYR A 255 30.57 14.72 -0.42
C TYR A 255 31.57 13.62 -0.81
N LEU A 256 31.30 12.81 -1.85
CA LEU A 256 32.21 11.75 -2.33
C LEU A 256 33.50 12.30 -2.96
N ALA A 257 33.46 13.52 -3.50
CA ALA A 257 34.60 14.17 -4.14
C ALA A 257 35.04 15.45 -3.43
N ARG A 258 34.75 15.59 -2.12
CA ARG A 258 35.09 16.78 -1.31
C ARG A 258 34.63 18.10 -1.95
N GLY A 259 33.43 18.12 -2.53
CA GLY A 259 32.88 19.30 -3.21
C GLY A 259 33.32 19.47 -4.66
N GLY A 260 33.99 18.48 -5.25
CA GLY A 260 34.42 18.46 -6.65
C GLY A 260 33.27 18.45 -7.67
N THR A 261 33.64 18.51 -8.95
CA THR A 261 32.69 18.55 -10.07
C THR A 261 31.96 17.22 -10.25
N ALA A 262 30.91 17.19 -11.08
CA ALA A 262 30.26 15.94 -11.48
C ALA A 262 31.23 14.94 -12.12
N ALA A 263 32.25 15.41 -12.85
CA ALA A 263 33.29 14.54 -13.41
C ALA A 263 34.15 13.89 -12.31
N ASP A 264 34.46 14.63 -11.24
CA ASP A 264 35.25 14.12 -10.12
C ASP A 264 34.45 13.09 -9.32
N VAL A 265 33.18 13.37 -9.04
CA VAL A 265 32.27 12.40 -8.39
C VAL A 265 32.13 11.15 -9.26
N ASN A 266 31.92 11.29 -10.58
CA ASN A 266 31.83 10.13 -11.48
C ASN A 266 33.14 9.33 -11.56
N ARG A 267 34.31 9.98 -11.43
CA ARG A 267 35.60 9.28 -11.36
C ARG A 267 35.70 8.42 -10.10
N VAL A 268 35.27 8.96 -8.96
CA VAL A 268 35.18 8.23 -7.68
C VAL A 268 34.16 7.10 -7.77
N LEU A 269 33.02 7.32 -8.43
CA LEU A 269 32.01 6.28 -8.64
C LEU A 269 32.55 5.16 -9.53
N ALA A 270 33.21 5.49 -10.63
CA ALA A 270 33.81 4.51 -11.53
C ALA A 270 34.93 3.71 -10.85
N SER A 271 35.78 4.34 -10.03
CA SER A 271 36.89 3.66 -9.36
C SER A 271 36.44 2.70 -8.25
N ASN A 272 35.37 3.05 -7.53
CA ASN A 272 34.89 2.26 -6.39
C ASN A 272 33.74 1.31 -6.75
N TYR A 273 32.99 1.61 -7.81
CA TYR A 273 31.75 0.90 -8.16
C TYR A 273 31.59 0.59 -9.64
N GLY A 274 32.58 0.95 -10.49
CA GLY A 274 32.58 0.64 -11.92
C GLY A 274 32.74 -0.85 -12.26
N GLY A 275 33.09 -1.66 -11.25
CA GLY A 275 33.24 -3.12 -11.36
C GLY A 275 32.37 -3.91 -10.38
N ALA A 276 31.23 -3.37 -9.92
CA ALA A 276 30.30 -4.07 -9.03
C ALA A 276 29.64 -5.29 -9.73
N ILE A 277 30.44 -6.33 -9.91
CA ILE A 277 30.09 -7.64 -10.42
C ILE A 277 30.26 -8.59 -9.22
N TRP A 278 29.12 -8.81 -8.54
CA TRP A 278 28.82 -9.88 -7.56
C TRP A 278 29.42 -9.84 -6.15
N SER A 279 28.58 -10.28 -5.21
CA SER A 279 28.90 -11.40 -4.32
C SER A 279 27.77 -12.44 -4.41
N GLU A 280 28.12 -13.63 -4.93
CA GLU A 280 27.44 -14.93 -4.86
C GLU A 280 26.25 -15.29 -5.80
N PRO A 281 26.22 -16.54 -6.32
CA PRO A 281 25.08 -17.10 -7.04
C PRO A 281 24.00 -17.53 -6.02
N TYR A 282 22.97 -16.71 -5.82
CA TYR A 282 21.90 -17.05 -4.87
C TYR A 282 20.94 -18.14 -5.41
N PRO A 283 20.35 -18.97 -4.52
CA PRO A 283 19.58 -20.14 -4.86
C PRO A 283 18.21 -19.75 -5.42
N ALA A 284 17.66 -20.66 -6.22
CA ALA A 284 16.42 -20.59 -7.00
C ALA A 284 15.41 -19.48 -6.59
N PRO A 285 14.91 -18.69 -7.56
CA PRO A 285 13.94 -17.63 -7.27
C PRO A 285 12.77 -18.22 -6.49
N ARG A 286 12.42 -17.60 -5.36
CA ARG A 286 11.08 -17.77 -4.82
C ARG A 286 10.13 -17.34 -5.94
N PRO A 287 9.11 -18.14 -6.29
CA PRO A 287 8.22 -17.80 -7.40
C PRO A 287 7.68 -16.40 -7.13
N GLN A 288 8.09 -15.42 -7.96
CA GLN A 288 7.75 -13.99 -7.96
C GLN A 288 8.84 -12.97 -7.59
N ARG A 289 9.98 -13.26 -6.91
CA ARG A 289 10.98 -12.21 -6.59
C ARG A 289 12.27 -12.36 -7.40
N TRP A 290 12.57 -11.36 -8.24
CA TRP A 290 13.68 -11.41 -9.20
C TRP A 290 14.68 -10.26 -8.98
N PRO A 291 15.94 -10.53 -8.63
CA PRO A 291 16.95 -9.50 -8.46
C PRO A 291 17.41 -8.91 -9.81
N ALA A 292 17.59 -7.59 -9.87
CA ALA A 292 18.15 -6.88 -11.02
C ALA A 292 19.65 -6.61 -10.84
N GLN A 293 20.45 -6.83 -11.88
CA GLN A 293 21.91 -6.67 -11.82
C GLN A 293 22.33 -5.26 -12.21
N THR A 294 23.08 -4.57 -11.36
CA THR A 294 23.62 -3.25 -11.70
C THR A 294 24.78 -3.33 -12.70
N ARG A 295 24.70 -2.55 -13.78
CA ARG A 295 25.70 -2.42 -14.85
C ARG A 295 26.51 -1.16 -14.78
N GLY A 296 25.99 -0.08 -14.19
CA GLY A 296 26.71 1.18 -14.16
C GLY A 296 26.05 2.26 -13.32
N PHE A 297 26.87 3.24 -12.96
CA PHE A 297 26.48 4.41 -12.19
C PHE A 297 26.89 5.67 -12.90
N ARG A 298 26.03 6.66 -12.85
CA ARG A 298 26.36 8.02 -13.26
C ARG A 298 25.66 9.01 -12.34
N TRP A 299 26.34 10.08 -11.99
CA TRP A 299 25.75 11.20 -11.27
C TRP A 299 25.82 12.46 -12.14
N ASN A 300 24.69 13.14 -12.30
CA ASN A 300 24.57 14.32 -13.17
C ASN A 300 24.65 15.66 -12.41
N GLY A 301 24.97 15.63 -11.11
CA GLY A 301 25.01 16.82 -10.26
C GLY A 301 23.84 16.95 -9.28
N SER A 302 22.74 16.23 -9.51
CA SER A 302 21.56 16.21 -8.62
C SER A 302 20.88 14.85 -8.53
N GLN A 303 21.13 13.96 -9.50
CA GLN A 303 20.53 12.64 -9.57
C GLN A 303 21.59 11.58 -9.84
N VAL A 304 21.42 10.45 -9.17
CA VAL A 304 22.17 9.22 -9.44
C VAL A 304 21.33 8.38 -10.40
N GLU A 305 21.92 8.06 -11.54
CA GLU A 305 21.43 7.08 -12.49
C GLU A 305 22.11 5.73 -12.20
N VAL A 306 21.28 4.72 -11.96
CA VAL A 306 21.71 3.33 -11.83
C VAL A 306 21.17 2.56 -13.03
N GLU A 307 22.05 2.06 -13.88
CA GLU A 307 21.68 1.18 -14.99
C GLU A 307 21.70 -0.26 -14.49
N VAL A 308 20.63 -1.02 -14.75
CA VAL A 308 20.56 -2.44 -14.42
C VAL A 308 20.12 -3.27 -15.63
N SER A 309 20.59 -4.51 -15.71
CA SER A 309 20.14 -5.48 -16.71
C SER A 309 19.28 -6.57 -16.11
N LEU A 310 18.25 -6.98 -16.86
CA LEU A 310 17.45 -8.15 -16.54
C LEU A 310 18.04 -9.39 -17.24
N PRO A 311 18.40 -10.46 -16.51
CA PRO A 311 18.91 -11.71 -17.09
C PRO A 311 17.92 -12.38 -18.06
N ALA A 312 18.42 -13.18 -19.00
CA ALA A 312 17.59 -13.89 -19.98
C ALA A 312 16.46 -14.78 -19.37
N PRO A 313 16.65 -15.47 -18.22
CA PRO A 313 15.54 -16.16 -17.55
C PRO A 313 14.39 -15.24 -17.13
N VAL A 314 14.71 -14.03 -16.65
CA VAL A 314 13.74 -13.00 -16.27
C VAL A 314 12.98 -12.50 -17.49
N ALA A 315 13.69 -12.25 -18.60
CA ALA A 315 13.08 -11.85 -19.86
C ALA A 315 12.10 -12.90 -20.40
N ARG A 316 12.39 -14.21 -20.21
CA ARG A 316 11.50 -15.31 -20.58
C ARG A 316 10.26 -15.41 -19.68
N ALA A 317 10.42 -15.27 -18.36
CA ALA A 317 9.29 -15.28 -17.42
C ALA A 317 8.33 -14.11 -17.66
N LEU A 318 8.86 -12.91 -17.94
CA LEU A 318 8.06 -11.76 -18.37
C LEU A 318 7.27 -12.05 -19.66
N ALA A 319 7.91 -12.71 -20.63
CA ALA A 319 7.27 -13.02 -21.90
C ALA A 319 6.14 -14.06 -21.76
N ALA A 320 6.19 -14.89 -20.71
CA ALA A 320 5.15 -15.84 -20.36
C ALA A 320 3.97 -15.22 -19.58
N GLY A 321 4.01 -13.91 -19.29
CA GLY A 321 2.97 -13.22 -18.54
C GLY A 321 2.99 -13.53 -17.04
N GLU A 322 4.12 -14.02 -16.51
CA GLU A 322 4.23 -14.31 -15.09
C GLU A 322 4.23 -13.01 -14.28
N LYS A 323 3.54 -13.02 -13.13
CA LYS A 323 3.63 -11.92 -12.17
C LYS A 323 5.02 -11.90 -11.56
N MET A 324 5.63 -10.73 -11.53
CA MET A 324 6.98 -10.56 -11.00
C MET A 324 7.11 -9.30 -10.16
N ASP A 325 7.85 -9.45 -9.08
CA ASP A 325 8.43 -8.40 -8.26
C ASP A 325 9.91 -8.28 -8.63
N LEU A 326 10.26 -7.13 -9.21
CA LEU A 326 11.67 -6.79 -9.46
C LEU A 326 12.26 -6.19 -8.19
N SER A 327 13.34 -6.80 -7.72
CA SER A 327 14.10 -6.34 -6.57
C SER A 327 15.42 -5.72 -7.03
N PHE A 328 15.68 -4.48 -6.64
CA PHE A 328 16.92 -3.79 -6.97
C PHE A 328 17.78 -3.71 -5.72
N GLU A 329 18.95 -4.35 -5.78
CA GLU A 329 19.98 -4.17 -4.76
C GLU A 329 20.86 -2.98 -5.16
N LEU A 330 20.94 -2.00 -4.27
CA LEU A 330 21.71 -0.77 -4.47
C LEU A 330 23.06 -0.88 -3.74
N PRO A 331 24.13 -0.22 -4.22
CA PRO A 331 25.40 -0.19 -3.51
C PRO A 331 25.27 0.37 -2.10
N GLY A 332 26.14 -0.08 -1.19
CA GLY A 332 26.20 0.32 0.23
C GLY A 332 25.99 1.81 0.52
N PHE A 333 26.55 2.70 -0.31
CA PHE A 333 26.44 4.14 -0.09
C PHE A 333 25.05 4.70 -0.41
N ILE A 334 24.31 4.08 -1.33
CA ILE A 334 22.91 4.40 -1.62
C ILE A 334 21.99 3.58 -0.72
N SER A 335 22.33 2.31 -0.45
CA SER A 335 21.50 1.40 0.33
C SER A 335 21.36 1.81 1.80
N ARG A 336 22.32 2.56 2.35
CA ARG A 336 22.13 3.22 3.66
C ARG A 336 20.93 4.17 3.70
N SER A 337 20.63 4.84 2.58
CA SER A 337 19.46 5.71 2.46
C SER A 337 18.24 4.97 1.89
N LEU A 338 18.48 3.95 1.05
CA LEU A 338 17.48 3.21 0.28
C LEU A 338 17.83 1.71 0.23
N PRO A 339 17.61 0.96 1.32
CA PRO A 339 18.19 -0.38 1.49
C PRO A 339 17.70 -1.41 0.48
N HIS A 340 16.48 -1.27 -0.02
CA HIS A 340 15.89 -2.16 -1.00
C HIS A 340 14.77 -1.46 -1.76
N ILE A 341 14.69 -1.65 -3.07
CA ILE A 341 13.58 -1.17 -3.89
C ILE A 341 12.87 -2.38 -4.49
N GLU A 342 11.58 -2.49 -4.21
CA GLU A 342 10.68 -3.48 -4.82
C GLU A 342 9.77 -2.79 -5.82
N LEU A 343 9.77 -3.27 -7.06
CA LEU A 343 8.82 -2.86 -8.08
C LEU A 343 7.95 -4.04 -8.45
N ALA A 344 6.66 -3.96 -8.10
CA ALA A 344 5.64 -4.82 -8.68
C ALA A 344 5.27 -4.26 -10.06
N ALA A 345 5.42 -5.05 -11.12
CA ALA A 345 5.19 -4.58 -12.48
C ALA A 345 4.46 -5.61 -13.36
N PRO A 346 3.20 -5.97 -13.05
CA PRO A 346 2.37 -6.73 -13.98
C PRO A 346 2.22 -6.04 -15.35
N GLU A 347 2.23 -4.70 -15.37
CA GLU A 347 2.18 -3.88 -16.59
C GLU A 347 3.43 -4.05 -17.48
N LEU A 348 4.56 -4.51 -16.91
CA LEU A 348 5.77 -4.76 -17.67
C LEU A 348 5.60 -5.95 -18.62
N ALA A 349 4.88 -6.99 -18.22
CA ALA A 349 4.61 -8.15 -19.06
C ALA A 349 3.79 -7.75 -20.30
N GLU A 350 2.77 -6.90 -20.10
CA GLU A 350 1.93 -6.37 -21.20
C GLU A 350 2.72 -5.46 -22.14
N ALA A 351 3.61 -4.64 -21.58
CA ALA A 351 4.41 -3.67 -22.33
C ALA A 351 5.65 -4.27 -23.01
N GLN A 352 6.17 -5.40 -22.55
CA GLN A 352 7.46 -5.94 -22.97
C GLN A 352 7.58 -6.07 -24.49
N GLN A 353 6.58 -6.67 -25.14
CA GLN A 353 6.61 -6.84 -26.59
C GLN A 353 6.63 -5.50 -27.33
N LEU A 354 5.94 -4.48 -26.81
CA LEU A 354 5.96 -3.14 -27.38
C LEU A 354 7.33 -2.47 -27.20
N LEU A 355 7.96 -2.63 -26.04
CA LEU A 355 9.32 -2.12 -25.78
C LEU A 355 10.34 -2.77 -26.73
N LEU A 356 10.27 -4.10 -26.91
CA LEU A 356 11.19 -4.84 -27.78
C LEU A 356 10.97 -4.55 -29.27
N ARG A 357 9.71 -4.46 -29.73
CA ARG A 357 9.39 -4.12 -31.13
C ARG A 357 9.81 -2.70 -31.51
N ASN A 358 9.80 -1.78 -30.55
CA ASN A 358 10.21 -0.38 -30.76
C ASN A 358 11.63 -0.12 -30.24
N CYS A 359 12.48 -1.15 -30.25
CA CYS A 359 13.87 -0.97 -29.87
C CYS A 359 14.60 -0.18 -30.97
N PRO A 360 15.31 0.91 -30.64
CA PRO A 360 16.03 1.69 -31.65
C PRO A 360 17.06 0.81 -32.36
N SER A 361 17.13 0.91 -33.69
CA SER A 361 18.28 0.44 -34.45
C SER A 361 19.50 1.29 -34.06
N GLN A 362 20.68 0.65 -33.92
CA GLN A 362 21.94 1.32 -33.58
C GLN A 362 22.24 2.53 -34.44
#